data_AF-A0A069ZIQ1-F1
#
_entry.id   AF-A0A069ZIQ1-F1
#
_cell.length_a   1.000
_cell.length_b   1.000
_cell.length_c   1.000
_cell.angle_alpha   90.00
_cell.angle_beta   90.00
_cell.angle_gamma   90.00
#
_symmetry.space_group_name_H-M   'P 1'
#
loop_
_entity.id
_entity.type
_entity.pdbx_description
1 polymer ?
#
loop_
_entity_poly.entity_id
_entity_poly.type
_entity_poly.pdbx_seq_one_letter_code
_entity_poly.pdbx_strand_id
1 'polypeptide(L)'
;MVVEPIKAKTAQMLATLKIEDFAWRGDKDAIKLADLLPFVTFKASDLDGEPYTLTAEDLKQLELVDMMYEEHGSYNDYIAFKVRYNHILGTSVLRIPVSRRDYFVQKFEMNKDFAPQYYLGGIAHLFPASAGEILKGYDRKKYAVVLTDARADHSNNNLSFRGLVHLVGAGMEDPVVVLDFEAKGFKPLSALQGQLTFVTSGELNERMRDRLKKIQKSKAITDAVVLQLVQNNPNYWIKLASPGIQNTYGGELQWDGDNLEGVLSGGHDTRDIYLEDARFAINSARYDKAAGTVTLGVELIAANGIAVSGVRTTLVVRSVNL
;
A
#
# COMPACT_ATOMS: atom_id res chain seq x y z
N MET A 1 -16.64 1.76 46.90
CA MET A 1 -17.17 1.80 45.53
C MET A 1 -16.16 1.16 44.59
N VAL A 2 -16.63 0.25 43.74
CA VAL A 2 -15.83 -0.46 42.74
C VAL A 2 -16.48 -0.22 41.38
N VAL A 3 -15.68 -0.16 40.33
CA VAL A 3 -16.19 -0.04 38.96
C VAL A 3 -15.73 -1.22 38.14
N GLU A 4 -16.67 -1.79 37.40
CA GLU A 4 -16.40 -2.83 36.43
C GLU A 4 -16.50 -2.23 35.02
N PRO A 5 -15.41 -2.23 34.23
CA PRO A 5 -15.47 -1.83 32.83
C PRO A 5 -16.38 -2.76 32.04
N ILE A 6 -17.23 -2.19 31.19
CA ILE A 6 -18.11 -2.96 30.31
C ILE A 6 -17.27 -3.46 29.13
N LYS A 7 -16.73 -4.68 29.26
CA LYS A 7 -15.75 -5.28 28.31
C LYS A 7 -16.27 -5.43 26.87
N ALA A 8 -17.58 -5.46 26.64
CA ALA A 8 -18.17 -6.00 25.41
C ALA A 8 -18.26 -5.01 24.22
N LYS A 9 -18.00 -3.69 24.39
CA LYS A 9 -18.24 -2.69 23.33
C LYS A 9 -17.28 -1.49 23.30
N THR A 10 -16.05 -1.65 23.80
CA THR A 10 -15.20 -0.49 24.10
C THR A 10 -14.75 0.30 22.88
N ALA A 11 -14.25 -0.31 21.79
CA ALA A 11 -13.61 0.46 20.70
C ALA A 11 -14.56 1.42 19.94
N GLN A 12 -15.72 0.94 19.48
CA GLN A 12 -16.71 1.77 18.77
C GLN A 12 -17.33 2.83 19.68
N MET A 13 -17.52 2.51 20.96
CA MET A 13 -18.00 3.50 21.92
C MET A 13 -16.91 4.53 22.18
N LEU A 14 -15.63 4.13 22.33
CA LEU A 14 -14.52 5.06 22.56
C LEU A 14 -14.37 6.05 21.40
N ALA A 15 -14.76 5.67 20.18
CA ALA A 15 -14.82 6.54 19.02
C ALA A 15 -15.65 7.82 19.22
N THR A 16 -16.67 7.77 20.10
CA THR A 16 -17.54 8.91 20.38
C THR A 16 -16.89 9.92 21.33
N LEU A 17 -15.84 9.50 22.05
CA LEU A 17 -15.09 10.36 22.95
C LEU A 17 -14.07 11.19 22.17
N LYS A 18 -13.94 12.46 22.56
CA LYS A 18 -12.91 13.38 22.08
C LYS A 18 -11.57 13.14 22.76
N ILE A 19 -11.06 11.92 22.64
CA ILE A 19 -9.81 11.49 23.30
C ILE A 19 -8.64 12.35 22.83
N GLU A 20 -8.64 12.84 21.60
CA GLU A 20 -7.53 13.63 21.09
C GLU A 20 -7.43 14.99 21.76
N ASP A 21 -8.59 15.64 21.93
CA ASP A 21 -8.69 16.94 22.58
C ASP A 21 -8.32 16.81 24.07
N PHE A 22 -8.79 15.73 24.71
CA PHE A 22 -8.51 15.44 26.11
C PHE A 22 -7.04 15.06 26.39
N ALA A 23 -6.51 14.08 25.65
CA ALA A 23 -5.20 13.48 25.92
C ALA A 23 -4.03 14.33 25.44
N TRP A 24 -4.12 14.92 24.24
CA TRP A 24 -2.98 15.56 23.58
C TRP A 24 -3.14 17.06 23.36
N ARG A 25 -4.37 17.62 23.45
CA ARG A 25 -4.58 19.09 23.37
C ARG A 25 -4.82 19.74 24.73
N GLY A 26 -4.92 18.96 25.80
CA GLY A 26 -5.08 19.47 27.17
C GLY A 26 -6.47 20.03 27.49
N ASP A 27 -7.48 19.78 26.66
CA ASP A 27 -8.86 20.17 26.93
C ASP A 27 -9.50 19.21 27.94
N LYS A 28 -9.43 19.56 29.23
CA LYS A 28 -9.99 18.76 30.32
C LYS A 28 -11.52 18.67 30.30
N ASP A 29 -12.19 19.56 29.57
CA ASP A 29 -13.66 19.59 29.45
C ASP A 29 -14.16 18.84 28.20
N ALA A 30 -13.26 18.32 27.36
CA ALA A 30 -13.59 17.57 26.15
C ALA A 30 -14.34 16.27 26.41
N ILE A 31 -14.15 15.68 27.59
CA ILE A 31 -14.83 14.47 28.07
C ILE A 31 -15.41 14.77 29.45
N LYS A 32 -16.69 14.42 29.68
CA LYS A 32 -17.39 14.61 30.95
C LYS A 32 -17.77 13.27 31.55
N LEU A 33 -18.13 13.27 32.83
CA LEU A 33 -18.60 12.04 33.51
C LEU A 33 -19.70 11.33 32.74
N ALA A 34 -20.68 12.10 32.24
CA ALA A 34 -21.81 11.56 31.48
C ALA A 34 -21.35 10.80 30.23
N ASP A 35 -20.25 11.21 29.60
CA ASP A 35 -19.68 10.52 28.45
C ASP A 35 -18.99 9.21 28.85
N LEU A 36 -18.54 9.08 30.10
CA LEU A 36 -17.91 7.86 30.62
C LEU A 36 -18.93 6.82 31.12
N LEU A 37 -20.10 7.24 31.62
CA LEU A 37 -21.12 6.33 32.19
C LEU A 37 -21.46 5.13 31.29
N PRO A 38 -21.54 5.26 29.94
CA PRO A 38 -21.81 4.11 29.06
C PRO A 38 -20.72 3.03 29.07
N PHE A 39 -19.52 3.31 29.59
CA PHE A 39 -18.37 2.41 29.56
C PHE A 39 -18.16 1.64 30.87
N VAL A 40 -18.85 2.04 31.94
CA VAL A 40 -18.57 1.58 33.29
C VAL A 40 -19.83 1.28 34.08
N THR A 41 -19.81 0.18 34.81
CA THR A 41 -20.83 -0.12 35.82
C THR A 41 -20.29 0.24 37.19
N PHE A 42 -20.98 1.14 37.89
CA PHE A 42 -20.63 1.50 39.26
C PHE A 42 -21.31 0.55 40.24
N LYS A 43 -20.53 0.01 41.17
CA LYS A 43 -21.01 -0.80 42.29
C LYS A 43 -20.63 -0.15 43.62
N ALA A 44 -21.59 0.00 44.50
CA ALA A 44 -21.41 0.45 45.87
C ALA A 44 -21.72 -0.70 46.85
N SER A 45 -21.44 -0.47 48.12
CA SER A 45 -21.88 -1.36 49.21
C SER A 45 -22.92 -0.61 50.02
N ASP A 46 -23.99 -1.29 50.42
CA ASP A 46 -24.98 -0.73 51.34
C ASP A 46 -24.47 -0.74 52.80
N LEU A 47 -25.34 -0.36 53.74
CA LEU A 47 -25.00 -0.29 55.17
C LEU A 47 -24.66 -1.65 55.78
N ASP A 48 -25.15 -2.74 55.17
CA ASP A 48 -24.90 -4.12 55.59
C ASP A 48 -23.68 -4.73 54.88
N GLY A 49 -23.05 -3.97 53.97
CA GLY A 49 -21.86 -4.35 53.23
C GLY A 49 -22.15 -5.10 51.93
N GLU A 50 -23.42 -5.30 51.57
CA GLU A 50 -23.82 -6.02 50.37
C GLU A 50 -23.58 -5.17 49.12
N PRO A 51 -22.96 -5.74 48.06
CA PRO A 51 -22.67 -5.00 46.84
C PRO A 51 -23.93 -4.79 46.01
N TYR A 52 -24.22 -3.54 45.63
CA TYR A 52 -25.30 -3.20 44.70
C TYR A 52 -24.79 -2.35 43.53
N THR A 53 -25.46 -2.47 42.38
CA THR A 53 -25.20 -1.64 41.20
C THR A 53 -25.94 -0.32 41.32
N LEU A 54 -25.25 0.79 41.07
CA LEU A 54 -25.87 2.12 41.11
C LEU A 54 -27.00 2.25 40.07
N THR A 55 -28.14 2.79 40.50
CA THR A 55 -29.30 3.09 39.66
C THR A 55 -29.12 4.42 38.90
N ALA A 56 -30.03 4.73 37.97
CA ALA A 56 -29.99 6.01 37.25
C ALA A 56 -30.09 7.22 38.19
N GLU A 57 -30.82 7.08 39.30
CA GLU A 57 -30.95 8.08 40.36
C GLU A 57 -29.64 8.25 41.14
N ASP A 58 -28.95 7.15 41.44
CA ASP A 58 -27.66 7.19 42.14
C ASP A 58 -26.56 7.81 41.26
N LEU A 59 -26.57 7.52 39.95
CA LEU A 59 -25.62 8.11 39.00
C LEU A 59 -25.72 9.65 38.94
N LYS A 60 -26.88 10.25 39.24
CA LYS A 60 -27.06 11.71 39.33
C LYS A 60 -26.29 12.33 40.51
N GLN A 61 -25.92 11.53 41.51
CA GLN A 61 -25.16 11.96 42.68
C GLN A 61 -23.64 11.77 42.51
N LEU A 62 -23.19 11.29 41.34
CA LEU A 62 -21.78 11.19 41.03
C LEU A 62 -21.23 12.51 40.51
N GLU A 63 -20.09 12.92 41.05
CA GLU A 63 -19.31 14.06 40.59
C GLU A 63 -17.93 13.58 40.13
N LEU A 64 -17.49 14.02 38.95
CA LEU A 64 -16.11 13.81 38.50
C LEU A 64 -15.18 14.70 39.31
N VAL A 65 -14.17 14.10 39.93
CA VAL A 65 -13.20 14.81 40.78
C VAL A 65 -11.92 15.09 40.00
N ASP A 66 -11.44 14.08 39.29
CA ASP A 66 -10.20 14.16 38.53
C ASP A 66 -10.25 13.16 37.37
N MET A 67 -9.55 13.47 36.28
CA MET A 67 -9.45 12.63 35.10
C MET A 67 -8.13 12.87 34.39
N MET A 68 -7.47 11.79 33.98
CA MET A 68 -6.23 11.81 33.22
C MET A 68 -6.21 10.71 32.16
N TYR A 69 -5.46 10.95 31.09
CA TYR A 69 -5.12 9.92 30.13
C TYR A 69 -3.79 9.29 30.53
N GLU A 70 -3.79 8.00 30.83
CA GLU A 70 -2.60 7.23 31.19
C GLU A 70 -2.08 6.52 29.92
N GLU A 71 -0.98 7.03 29.36
CA GLU A 71 -0.28 6.38 28.26
C GLU A 71 0.54 5.18 28.75
N HIS A 72 0.43 4.06 28.05
CA HIS A 72 1.12 2.82 28.40
C HIS A 72 1.80 2.19 27.18
N GLY A 73 2.77 1.31 27.47
CA GLY A 73 3.49 0.57 26.44
C GLY A 73 2.56 -0.19 25.49
N SER A 74 2.94 -0.22 24.21
CA SER A 74 2.21 -0.93 23.15
C SER A 74 0.77 -0.44 22.92
N TYR A 75 0.47 0.85 23.19
CA TYR A 75 -0.82 1.49 22.89
C TYR A 75 -2.01 0.96 23.71
N ASN A 76 -1.75 0.36 24.87
CA ASN A 76 -2.76 -0.17 25.79
C ASN A 76 -3.03 0.83 26.92
N ASP A 77 -3.62 1.96 26.55
CA ASP A 77 -3.79 3.12 27.42
C ASP A 77 -5.02 3.01 28.32
N TYR A 78 -5.19 3.98 29.21
CA TYR A 78 -6.38 4.10 30.04
C TYR A 78 -6.88 5.54 30.13
N ILE A 79 -8.21 5.70 30.18
CA ILE A 79 -8.81 6.90 30.78
C ILE A 79 -8.98 6.59 32.26
N ALA A 80 -8.18 7.24 33.10
CA ALA A 80 -8.20 7.09 34.54
C ALA A 80 -8.96 8.25 35.17
N PHE A 81 -9.87 7.97 36.10
CA PHE A 81 -10.70 9.00 36.71
C PHE A 81 -11.10 8.67 38.15
N LYS A 82 -11.43 9.72 38.90
CA LYS A 82 -11.95 9.64 40.28
C LYS A 82 -13.31 10.30 40.34
N VAL A 83 -14.18 9.72 41.14
CA VAL A 83 -15.52 10.25 41.38
C VAL A 83 -15.78 10.43 42.86
N ARG A 84 -16.69 11.35 43.17
CA ARG A 84 -17.32 11.52 44.47
C ARG A 84 -18.75 11.02 44.36
N TYR A 85 -19.22 10.27 45.35
CA TYR A 85 -20.61 9.82 45.44
C TYR A 85 -21.22 10.37 46.72
N ASN A 86 -22.34 11.09 46.61
CA ASN A 86 -23.03 11.71 47.76
C ASN A 86 -22.06 12.44 48.71
N HIS A 87 -21.26 13.34 48.15
CA HIS A 87 -20.21 14.10 48.86
C HIS A 87 -19.02 13.31 49.44
N ILE A 88 -19.00 11.98 49.31
CA ILE A 88 -17.91 11.12 49.79
C ILE A 88 -16.93 10.82 48.66
N LEU A 89 -15.66 11.16 48.86
CA LEU A 89 -14.61 10.90 47.87
C LEU A 89 -14.34 9.40 47.75
N GLY A 90 -14.41 8.87 46.53
CA GLY A 90 -14.01 7.49 46.25
C GLY A 90 -12.51 7.28 46.47
N THR A 91 -12.15 6.17 47.11
CA THR A 91 -10.75 5.80 47.39
C THR A 91 -10.02 5.18 46.20
N SER A 92 -10.78 4.67 45.21
CA SER A 92 -10.25 3.95 44.05
C SER A 92 -10.11 4.85 42.82
N VAL A 93 -9.01 4.69 42.07
CA VAL A 93 -8.89 5.21 40.70
C VAL A 93 -9.59 4.24 39.76
N LEU A 94 -10.53 4.76 38.99
CA LEU A 94 -11.30 4.01 38.01
C LEU A 94 -10.60 4.08 36.67
N ARG A 95 -10.63 3.00 35.88
CA ARG A 95 -9.92 2.92 34.58
C ARG A 95 -10.81 2.34 33.51
N ILE A 96 -10.89 3.03 32.37
CA ILE A 96 -11.45 2.50 31.12
C ILE A 96 -10.29 2.16 30.20
N PRO A 97 -10.12 0.89 29.77
CA PRO A 97 -9.06 0.52 28.84
C PRO A 97 -9.31 1.15 27.47
N VAL A 98 -8.24 1.68 26.86
CA VAL A 98 -8.23 2.31 25.54
C VAL A 98 -7.15 1.65 24.70
N SER A 99 -7.56 0.91 23.67
CA SER A 99 -6.65 0.54 22.59
C SER A 99 -6.48 1.74 21.66
N ARG A 100 -5.34 2.44 21.73
CA ARG A 100 -5.07 3.62 20.88
C ARG A 100 -5.18 3.24 19.41
N ARG A 101 -4.68 2.05 19.05
CA ARG A 101 -4.75 1.53 17.69
C ARG A 101 -6.18 1.36 17.21
N ASP A 102 -7.04 0.69 17.98
CA ASP A 102 -8.44 0.49 17.58
C ASP A 102 -9.19 1.82 17.52
N TYR A 103 -8.85 2.75 18.43
CA TYR A 103 -9.42 4.09 18.44
C TYR A 103 -9.06 4.93 17.21
N PHE A 104 -7.82 4.84 16.70
CA PHE A 104 -7.40 5.59 15.51
C PHE A 104 -7.69 4.87 14.20
N VAL A 105 -7.61 3.53 14.12
CA VAL A 105 -7.78 2.79 12.86
C VAL A 105 -9.14 3.03 12.22
N GLN A 106 -10.19 3.20 13.02
CA GLN A 106 -11.54 3.52 12.54
C GLN A 106 -11.66 4.89 11.84
N LYS A 107 -10.64 5.76 11.94
CA LYS A 107 -10.62 7.10 11.33
C LYS A 107 -9.95 7.12 9.97
N PHE A 108 -9.30 6.02 9.59
CA PHE A 108 -8.57 5.88 8.35
C PHE A 108 -9.15 4.69 7.58
N GLU A 109 -9.49 4.92 6.31
CA GLU A 109 -10.03 3.88 5.45
C GLU A 109 -9.12 3.74 4.24
N MET A 110 -8.88 2.50 3.80
CA MET A 110 -8.18 2.25 2.54
C MET A 110 -9.06 2.70 1.36
N ASN A 111 -8.45 3.38 0.38
CA ASN A 111 -9.13 3.66 -0.87
C ASN A 111 -9.15 2.38 -1.73
N LYS A 112 -10.28 1.69 -1.76
CA LYS A 112 -10.44 0.42 -2.49
C LYS A 112 -10.31 0.60 -4.01
N ASP A 113 -10.54 1.80 -4.51
CA ASP A 113 -10.46 2.10 -5.94
C ASP A 113 -9.02 2.40 -6.38
N PHE A 114 -8.09 2.63 -5.45
CA PHE A 114 -6.70 2.96 -5.76
C PHE A 114 -5.95 1.77 -6.38
N ALA A 115 -5.84 0.66 -5.65
CA ALA A 115 -4.99 -0.46 -6.07
C ALA A 115 -5.33 -1.03 -7.46
N PRO A 116 -6.61 -1.24 -7.84
CA PRO A 116 -6.96 -1.76 -9.16
C PRO A 116 -6.50 -0.89 -10.35
N GLN A 117 -6.14 0.37 -10.12
CA GLN A 117 -5.67 1.27 -11.17
C GLN A 117 -4.19 1.09 -11.51
N TYR A 118 -3.40 0.46 -10.64
CA TYR A 118 -1.95 0.46 -10.72
C TYR A 118 -1.35 -0.94 -10.67
N TYR A 119 -0.14 -1.08 -11.20
CA TYR A 119 0.69 -2.27 -10.94
C TYR A 119 1.46 -2.11 -9.62
N LEU A 120 1.56 -3.20 -8.86
CA LEU A 120 2.19 -3.18 -7.53
C LEU A 120 3.67 -2.74 -7.58
N GLY A 121 4.40 -3.17 -8.61
CA GLY A 121 5.83 -2.89 -8.75
C GLY A 121 6.15 -1.40 -8.70
N GLY A 122 5.50 -0.57 -9.53
CA GLY A 122 5.80 0.86 -9.56
C GLY A 122 5.33 1.60 -8.32
N ILE A 123 4.19 1.20 -7.76
CA ILE A 123 3.71 1.79 -6.49
C ILE A 123 4.69 1.50 -5.36
N ALA A 124 5.20 0.27 -5.25
CA ALA A 124 6.18 -0.10 -4.23
C ALA A 124 7.53 0.61 -4.46
N HIS A 125 7.99 0.67 -5.71
CA HIS A 125 9.27 1.29 -6.09
C HIS A 125 9.30 2.80 -5.78
N LEU A 126 8.19 3.50 -6.02
CA LEU A 126 8.07 4.94 -5.82
C LEU A 126 7.39 5.32 -4.50
N PHE A 127 7.24 4.38 -3.57
CA PHE A 127 6.59 4.64 -2.30
C PHE A 127 7.43 5.59 -1.43
N PRO A 128 6.83 6.58 -0.73
CA PRO A 128 5.40 6.88 -0.65
C PRO A 128 4.89 7.89 -1.70
N ALA A 129 5.76 8.41 -2.57
CA ALA A 129 5.43 9.50 -3.50
C ALA A 129 4.28 9.14 -4.46
N SER A 130 4.15 7.87 -4.83
CA SER A 130 3.07 7.35 -5.69
C SER A 130 1.80 6.95 -4.93
N ALA A 131 1.77 7.03 -3.60
CA ALA A 131 0.70 6.49 -2.75
C ALA A 131 -0.23 7.56 -2.14
N GLY A 132 -0.25 8.79 -2.68
CA GLY A 132 -0.96 9.93 -2.07
C GLY A 132 -2.47 9.74 -1.89
N GLU A 133 -3.09 8.86 -2.68
CA GLU A 133 -4.53 8.54 -2.64
C GLU A 133 -4.84 7.12 -2.14
N ILE A 134 -3.83 6.42 -1.59
CA ILE A 134 -4.00 5.03 -1.12
C ILE A 134 -4.93 4.94 0.10
N LEU A 135 -4.98 6.01 0.90
CA LEU A 135 -5.97 6.20 1.96
C LEU A 135 -7.11 7.07 1.42
N LYS A 136 -8.34 6.71 1.74
CA LYS A 136 -9.51 7.55 1.51
C LYS A 136 -9.36 8.85 2.29
N GLY A 137 -10.02 9.91 1.83
CA GLY A 137 -10.00 11.22 2.48
C GLY A 137 -10.32 11.11 3.98
N TYR A 138 -9.34 11.42 4.82
CA TYR A 138 -9.47 11.60 6.26
C TYR A 138 -9.46 13.09 6.61
N ASP A 139 -9.75 13.46 7.85
CA ASP A 139 -9.72 14.86 8.30
C ASP A 139 -8.29 15.40 8.34
N ARG A 140 -7.81 15.93 7.20
CA ARG A 140 -6.46 16.49 7.03
C ARG A 140 -6.22 17.77 7.85
N LYS A 141 -7.26 18.37 8.44
CA LYS A 141 -7.09 19.50 9.38
C LYS A 141 -6.74 19.00 10.78
N LYS A 142 -7.11 17.76 11.12
CA LYS A 142 -6.82 17.13 12.41
C LYS A 142 -5.62 16.20 12.36
N TYR A 143 -5.45 15.48 11.27
CA TYR A 143 -4.42 14.44 11.14
C TYR A 143 -3.45 14.76 10.03
N ALA A 144 -2.18 14.40 10.25
CA ALA A 144 -1.20 14.22 9.20
C ALA A 144 -0.73 12.77 9.27
N VAL A 145 -0.70 12.08 8.14
CA VAL A 145 -0.26 10.68 8.07
C VAL A 145 0.97 10.59 7.17
N VAL A 146 2.07 10.09 7.73
CA VAL A 146 3.29 9.80 6.98
C VAL A 146 3.32 8.31 6.68
N LEU A 147 3.41 7.97 5.40
CA LEU A 147 3.44 6.59 4.94
C LEU A 147 4.90 6.09 4.88
N THR A 148 5.17 4.91 5.42
CA THR A 148 6.51 4.30 5.46
C THR A 148 6.46 2.77 5.38
N ASP A 149 7.63 2.14 5.35
CA ASP A 149 7.83 0.69 5.51
C ASP A 149 7.02 -0.16 4.53
N ALA A 150 6.92 0.28 3.28
CA ALA A 150 6.24 -0.45 2.23
C ALA A 150 6.90 -1.81 1.97
N ARG A 151 6.07 -2.85 1.86
CA ARG A 151 6.45 -4.22 1.56
C ARG A 151 5.48 -4.77 0.52
N ALA A 152 6.01 -5.07 -0.66
CA ALA A 152 5.27 -5.68 -1.75
C ALA A 152 5.24 -7.21 -1.59
N ASP A 153 4.05 -7.78 -1.69
CA ASP A 153 3.84 -9.21 -1.93
C ASP A 153 3.38 -9.40 -3.37
N HIS A 154 4.34 -9.66 -4.26
CA HIS A 154 4.07 -9.84 -5.69
C HIS A 154 3.29 -11.13 -5.99
N SER A 155 3.32 -12.13 -5.10
CA SER A 155 2.57 -13.38 -5.31
C SER A 155 1.07 -13.15 -5.10
N ASN A 156 0.70 -12.32 -4.13
CA ASN A 156 -0.69 -12.00 -3.82
C ASN A 156 -1.16 -10.65 -4.40
N ASN A 157 -0.27 -9.88 -5.04
CA ASN A 157 -0.51 -8.51 -5.50
C ASN A 157 -1.05 -7.60 -4.38
N ASN A 158 -0.39 -7.65 -3.22
CA ASN A 158 -0.72 -6.84 -2.05
C ASN A 158 0.45 -5.93 -1.66
N LEU A 159 0.13 -4.76 -1.10
CA LEU A 159 1.10 -3.84 -0.51
C LEU A 159 0.77 -3.66 0.97
N SER A 160 1.67 -4.05 1.85
CA SER A 160 1.61 -3.72 3.27
C SER A 160 2.48 -2.50 3.56
N PHE A 161 2.04 -1.60 4.42
CA PHE A 161 2.80 -0.41 4.80
C PHE A 161 2.35 0.13 6.15
N ARG A 162 3.08 1.09 6.70
CA ARG A 162 2.76 1.76 7.96
C ARG A 162 2.35 3.20 7.73
N GLY A 163 1.39 3.67 8.53
CA GLY A 163 1.04 5.07 8.66
C GLY A 163 1.39 5.59 10.05
N LEU A 164 2.30 6.55 10.10
CA LEU A 164 2.62 7.33 11.29
C LEU A 164 1.60 8.45 11.39
N VAL A 165 0.74 8.40 12.40
CA VAL A 165 -0.35 9.36 12.58
C VAL A 165 0.12 10.47 13.52
N HIS A 166 0.05 11.70 13.07
CA HIS A 166 0.30 12.90 13.86
C HIS A 166 -0.97 13.73 14.03
N LEU A 167 -1.08 14.43 15.15
CA LEU A 167 -2.14 15.41 15.38
C LEU A 167 -1.68 16.80 14.97
N VAL A 168 -2.35 17.38 13.99
CA VAL A 168 -2.05 18.71 13.48
C VAL A 168 -2.30 19.75 14.59
N GLY A 169 -1.31 20.60 14.84
CA GLY A 169 -1.39 21.67 15.84
C GLY A 169 -1.35 21.21 17.29
N ALA A 170 -1.04 19.94 17.57
CA ALA A 170 -0.85 19.46 18.96
C ALA A 170 0.56 19.73 19.50
N GLY A 171 1.50 20.22 18.67
CA GLY A 171 2.87 20.54 19.08
C GLY A 171 3.75 19.33 19.41
N MET A 172 3.31 18.12 19.06
CA MET A 172 4.07 16.89 19.27
C MET A 172 4.88 16.53 18.02
N GLU A 173 6.16 16.20 18.22
CA GLU A 173 7.06 15.74 17.14
C GLU A 173 6.80 14.27 16.77
N ASP A 174 6.64 13.42 17.79
CA ASP A 174 6.42 11.99 17.60
C ASP A 174 4.99 11.67 17.14
N PRO A 175 4.80 10.59 16.36
CA PRO A 175 3.47 10.14 15.99
C PRO A 175 2.71 9.66 17.22
N VAL A 176 1.41 9.98 17.28
CA VAL A 176 0.54 9.54 18.38
C VAL A 176 0.27 8.05 18.34
N VAL A 177 0.27 7.47 17.13
CA VAL A 177 0.12 6.04 16.89
C VAL A 177 0.73 5.65 15.56
N VAL A 178 1.25 4.42 15.48
CA VAL A 178 1.61 3.76 14.22
C VAL A 178 0.58 2.70 13.89
N LEU A 179 -0.04 2.84 12.72
CA LEU A 179 -1.04 1.92 12.17
C LEU A 179 -0.45 1.11 11.03
N ASP A 180 -0.80 -0.17 10.96
CA ASP A 180 -0.46 -1.06 9.85
C ASP A 180 -1.62 -1.10 8.85
N PHE A 181 -1.32 -0.93 7.57
CA PHE A 181 -2.28 -0.89 6.48
C PHE A 181 -1.94 -1.92 5.40
N GLU A 182 -2.96 -2.31 4.63
CA GLU A 182 -2.82 -3.24 3.52
C GLU A 182 -3.70 -2.80 2.35
N ALA A 183 -3.08 -2.58 1.19
CA ALA A 183 -3.77 -2.39 -0.09
C ALA A 183 -3.74 -3.70 -0.89
N LYS A 184 -4.89 -4.08 -1.45
CA LYS A 184 -5.07 -5.35 -2.18
C LYS A 184 -5.68 -5.09 -3.55
N GLY A 185 -5.45 -6.04 -4.46
CA GLY A 185 -6.10 -6.03 -5.77
C GLY A 185 -5.40 -5.12 -6.78
N PHE A 186 -4.08 -4.98 -6.68
CA PHE A 186 -3.29 -4.36 -7.74
C PHE A 186 -3.40 -5.17 -9.04
N LYS A 187 -3.15 -4.50 -10.18
CA LYS A 187 -3.15 -5.17 -11.50
C LYS A 187 -2.13 -6.31 -11.50
N PRO A 188 -2.52 -7.54 -11.86
CA PRO A 188 -1.56 -8.62 -12.02
C PRO A 188 -0.68 -8.35 -13.25
N LEU A 189 0.55 -8.87 -13.26
CA LEU A 189 1.44 -8.73 -14.42
C LEU A 189 0.85 -9.31 -15.72
N SER A 190 -0.04 -10.31 -15.62
CA SER A 190 -0.78 -10.84 -16.78
C SER A 190 -1.63 -9.78 -17.49
N ALA A 191 -2.04 -8.70 -16.81
CA ALA A 191 -2.76 -7.59 -17.42
C ALA A 191 -1.90 -6.80 -18.42
N LEU A 192 -0.59 -7.00 -18.44
CA LEU A 192 0.30 -6.45 -19.48
C LEU A 192 0.10 -7.11 -20.86
N GLN A 193 -0.64 -8.23 -20.93
CA GLN A 193 -0.97 -8.86 -22.20
C GLN A 193 -1.71 -7.87 -23.11
N GLY A 194 -1.19 -7.69 -24.33
CA GLY A 194 -1.73 -6.72 -25.29
C GLY A 194 -1.39 -5.26 -24.99
N GLN A 195 -0.71 -4.99 -23.87
CA GLN A 195 -0.21 -3.65 -23.51
C GLN A 195 1.30 -3.55 -23.73
N LEU A 196 2.08 -4.56 -23.32
CA LEU A 196 3.54 -4.52 -23.47
C LEU A 196 3.95 -4.61 -24.95
N THR A 197 4.78 -3.67 -25.39
CA THR A 197 5.25 -3.57 -26.78
C THR A 197 6.75 -3.29 -26.84
N PHE A 198 7.34 -3.66 -27.97
CA PHE A 198 8.72 -3.35 -28.30
C PHE A 198 8.79 -2.80 -29.71
N VAL A 199 9.41 -1.64 -29.85
CA VAL A 199 9.64 -0.98 -31.15
C VAL A 199 11.09 -1.19 -31.56
N THR A 200 11.29 -1.44 -32.84
CA THR A 200 12.64 -1.58 -33.42
C THR A 200 13.46 -0.31 -33.26
N SER A 201 14.77 -0.47 -33.06
CA SER A 201 15.74 0.63 -33.01
C SER A 201 16.80 0.47 -34.11
N GLY A 202 17.55 1.56 -34.39
CA GLY A 202 18.68 1.51 -35.31
C GLY A 202 19.74 0.49 -34.89
N GLU A 203 20.11 0.47 -33.60
CA GLU A 203 21.10 -0.48 -33.09
C GLU A 203 20.63 -1.92 -33.23
N LEU A 204 19.38 -2.23 -32.89
CA LEU A 204 18.82 -3.58 -33.07
C LEU A 204 18.91 -4.03 -34.53
N ASN A 205 18.57 -3.15 -35.47
CA ASN A 205 18.59 -3.44 -36.90
C ASN A 205 20.00 -3.72 -37.41
N GLU A 206 20.98 -2.91 -37.00
CA GLU A 206 22.39 -3.09 -37.36
C GLU A 206 22.96 -4.40 -36.79
N ARG A 207 22.79 -4.62 -35.47
CA ARG A 207 23.28 -5.82 -34.80
C ARG A 207 22.70 -7.09 -35.39
N MET A 208 21.41 -7.11 -35.70
CA MET A 208 20.76 -8.27 -36.32
C MET A 208 21.30 -8.51 -37.73
N ARG A 209 21.37 -7.46 -38.56
CA ARG A 209 21.88 -7.55 -39.93
C ARG A 209 23.30 -8.09 -39.98
N ASP A 210 24.19 -7.59 -39.12
CA ASP A 210 25.59 -8.02 -39.08
C ASP A 210 25.74 -9.50 -38.67
N ARG A 211 24.95 -9.95 -37.69
CA ARG A 211 24.92 -11.37 -37.30
C ARG A 211 24.42 -12.24 -38.43
N LEU A 212 23.34 -11.86 -39.10
CA LEU A 212 22.78 -12.61 -40.22
C LEU A 212 23.75 -12.66 -41.42
N LYS A 213 24.40 -11.54 -41.78
CA LYS A 213 25.45 -11.50 -42.82
C LYS A 213 26.61 -12.44 -42.50
N LYS A 214 27.03 -12.51 -41.24
CA LYS A 214 28.08 -13.45 -40.80
C LYS A 214 27.64 -14.90 -40.95
N ILE A 215 26.41 -15.23 -40.57
CA ILE A 215 25.86 -16.59 -40.67
C ILE A 215 25.69 -17.00 -42.13
N GLN A 216 25.25 -16.09 -43.00
CA GLN A 216 25.02 -16.33 -44.42
C GLN A 216 26.28 -16.81 -45.15
N LYS A 217 27.47 -16.42 -44.68
CA LYS A 217 28.75 -16.92 -45.22
C LYS A 217 28.97 -18.42 -45.04
N SER A 218 28.29 -19.05 -44.07
CA SER A 218 28.47 -20.47 -43.73
C SER A 218 27.23 -21.33 -43.90
N LYS A 219 26.02 -20.77 -43.84
CA LYS A 219 24.76 -21.52 -43.97
C LYS A 219 23.60 -20.63 -44.43
N ALA A 220 22.59 -21.24 -45.02
CA ALA A 220 21.35 -20.56 -45.39
C ALA A 220 20.62 -20.00 -44.15
N ILE A 221 20.03 -18.81 -44.29
CA ILE A 221 19.23 -18.18 -43.24
C ILE A 221 17.80 -18.72 -43.34
N THR A 222 17.40 -19.50 -42.35
CA THR A 222 16.04 -20.02 -42.16
C THR A 222 15.48 -19.53 -40.83
N ASP A 223 14.17 -19.59 -40.66
CA ASP A 223 13.48 -19.25 -39.40
C ASP A 223 14.09 -19.94 -38.18
N ALA A 224 14.43 -21.24 -38.30
CA ALA A 224 15.08 -22.01 -37.23
C ALA A 224 16.49 -21.49 -36.90
N VAL A 225 17.26 -21.05 -37.91
CA VAL A 225 18.60 -20.47 -37.69
C VAL A 225 18.49 -19.12 -36.98
N VAL A 226 17.51 -18.29 -37.35
CA VAL A 226 17.26 -17.00 -36.69
C VAL A 226 16.77 -17.22 -35.27
N LEU A 227 15.86 -18.18 -35.06
CA LEU A 227 15.35 -18.53 -33.73
C LEU A 227 16.49 -18.97 -32.80
N GLN A 228 17.38 -19.85 -33.28
CA GLN A 228 18.54 -20.30 -32.50
C GLN A 228 19.48 -19.15 -32.12
N LEU A 229 19.68 -18.17 -33.02
CA LEU A 229 20.50 -16.98 -32.75
C LEU A 229 19.93 -16.16 -31.59
N VAL A 230 18.61 -15.94 -31.58
CA VAL A 230 17.96 -15.05 -30.62
C VAL A 230 17.66 -15.73 -29.28
N GLN A 231 17.40 -17.04 -29.30
CA GLN A 231 17.13 -17.83 -28.08
C GLN A 231 18.34 -17.98 -27.16
N ASN A 232 19.56 -17.93 -27.68
CA ASN A 232 20.76 -18.06 -26.84
C ASN A 232 20.92 -16.90 -25.84
N ASN A 233 20.39 -15.71 -26.18
CA ASN A 233 20.38 -14.58 -25.28
C ASN A 233 19.21 -13.63 -25.60
N PRO A 234 17.98 -13.97 -25.17
CA PRO A 234 16.78 -13.21 -25.53
C PRO A 234 16.85 -11.77 -25.01
N ASN A 235 17.25 -11.60 -23.75
CA ASN A 235 17.35 -10.28 -23.11
C ASN A 235 18.32 -9.36 -23.85
N TYR A 236 19.45 -9.86 -24.37
CA TYR A 236 20.35 -9.05 -25.19
C TYR A 236 19.63 -8.44 -26.40
N TRP A 237 18.84 -9.23 -27.13
CA TRP A 237 18.13 -8.74 -28.32
C TRP A 237 16.99 -7.80 -27.98
N ILE A 238 16.24 -8.10 -26.91
CA ILE A 238 15.07 -7.33 -26.51
C ILE A 238 15.49 -5.98 -25.92
N LYS A 239 16.61 -5.91 -25.18
CA LYS A 239 17.15 -4.64 -24.65
C LYS A 239 17.62 -3.66 -25.72
N LEU A 240 17.92 -4.14 -26.92
CA LEU A 240 18.21 -3.26 -28.06
C LEU A 240 16.94 -2.62 -28.64
N ALA A 241 15.75 -3.14 -28.35
CA ALA A 241 14.49 -2.54 -28.75
C ALA A 241 14.05 -1.45 -27.76
N SER A 242 13.21 -0.54 -28.22
CA SER A 242 12.56 0.46 -27.37
C SER A 242 11.30 -0.15 -26.74
N PRO A 243 11.27 -0.39 -25.43
CA PRO A 243 10.09 -0.93 -24.75
C PRO A 243 9.03 0.15 -24.57
N GLY A 244 7.77 -0.26 -24.49
CA GLY A 244 6.66 0.66 -24.27
C GLY A 244 5.37 -0.05 -23.93
N ILE A 245 4.35 0.77 -23.62
CA ILE A 245 2.99 0.36 -23.35
C ILE A 245 2.06 0.93 -24.42
N GLN A 246 1.26 0.05 -25.00
CA GLN A 246 0.20 0.39 -25.90
C GLN A 246 -0.96 1.01 -25.11
N ASN A 247 -0.91 2.33 -24.94
CA ASN A 247 -2.07 3.15 -24.62
C ASN A 247 -2.51 3.91 -25.89
N THR A 248 -3.62 4.66 -25.85
CA THR A 248 -4.15 5.43 -27.00
C THR A 248 -3.12 6.35 -27.67
N TYR A 249 -1.99 6.64 -27.02
CA TYR A 249 -0.99 7.62 -27.45
C TYR A 249 0.49 7.15 -27.32
N GLY A 250 0.74 5.89 -26.94
CA GLY A 250 2.06 5.32 -26.65
C GLY A 250 2.66 5.78 -25.31
N GLY A 251 2.80 4.88 -24.34
CA GLY A 251 3.56 5.11 -23.11
C GLY A 251 4.97 4.56 -23.22
N GLU A 252 5.99 5.35 -22.86
CA GLU A 252 7.38 4.92 -22.91
C GLU A 252 7.76 4.10 -21.67
N LEU A 253 8.65 3.13 -21.86
CA LEU A 253 9.36 2.44 -20.79
C LEU A 253 10.87 2.55 -21.07
N GLN A 254 11.70 2.35 -20.06
CA GLN A 254 13.16 2.32 -20.20
C GLN A 254 13.80 1.19 -19.42
N TRP A 255 14.96 0.78 -19.91
CA TRP A 255 15.80 -0.22 -19.23
C TRP A 255 16.71 0.46 -18.22
N ASP A 256 16.65 0.03 -16.97
CA ASP A 256 17.66 0.30 -15.94
C ASP A 256 18.32 -1.02 -15.54
N GLY A 257 19.49 -1.32 -16.12
CA GLY A 257 20.12 -2.63 -15.97
C GLY A 257 19.22 -3.74 -16.50
N ASP A 258 18.82 -4.68 -15.63
CA ASP A 258 17.86 -5.76 -15.92
C ASP A 258 16.40 -5.40 -15.57
N ASN A 259 16.17 -4.20 -15.02
CA ASN A 259 14.85 -3.72 -14.68
C ASN A 259 14.22 -2.98 -15.87
N LEU A 260 12.90 -3.11 -15.99
CA LEU A 260 12.11 -2.34 -16.94
C LEU A 260 11.18 -1.41 -16.17
N GLU A 261 11.37 -0.10 -16.34
CA GLU A 261 10.67 0.93 -15.57
C GLU A 261 9.89 1.88 -16.48
N GLY A 262 8.75 2.35 -15.99
CA GLY A 262 8.00 3.40 -16.63
C GLY A 262 8.52 4.79 -16.29
N VAL A 263 8.18 5.75 -17.14
CA VAL A 263 8.63 7.14 -17.07
C VAL A 263 7.46 8.09 -17.24
N LEU A 264 7.67 9.33 -16.85
CA LEU A 264 6.79 10.43 -17.23
C LEU A 264 7.32 11.03 -18.54
N SER A 265 6.68 10.71 -19.66
CA SER A 265 7.11 11.17 -20.99
C SER A 265 5.91 11.50 -21.87
N GLY A 266 6.01 12.57 -22.66
CA GLY A 266 4.96 12.97 -23.61
C GLY A 266 3.59 13.27 -22.98
N GLY A 267 3.51 13.55 -21.67
CA GLY A 267 2.23 13.70 -20.96
C GLY A 267 1.59 12.38 -20.51
N HIS A 268 2.28 11.26 -20.66
CA HIS A 268 1.89 9.94 -20.19
C HIS A 268 2.72 9.53 -18.99
N ASP A 269 2.04 9.06 -17.94
CA ASP A 269 2.68 8.53 -16.76
C ASP A 269 2.57 7.00 -16.76
N THR A 270 3.68 6.32 -17.03
CA THR A 270 3.77 4.84 -16.96
C THR A 270 4.51 4.37 -15.71
N ARG A 271 4.83 5.28 -14.78
CA ARG A 271 5.66 4.98 -13.60
C ARG A 271 5.03 4.02 -12.60
N ASP A 272 3.76 3.65 -12.79
CA ASP A 272 3.16 2.53 -12.07
C ASP A 272 3.72 1.17 -12.51
N ILE A 273 4.38 1.10 -13.66
CA ILE A 273 5.08 -0.09 -14.15
C ILE A 273 6.53 -0.07 -13.69
N TYR A 274 6.88 -1.09 -12.91
CA TYR A 274 8.25 -1.45 -12.57
C TYR A 274 8.34 -2.97 -12.54
N LEU A 275 9.19 -3.50 -13.41
CA LEU A 275 9.48 -4.92 -13.55
C LEU A 275 10.94 -5.14 -13.18
N GLU A 276 11.18 -5.51 -11.91
CA GLU A 276 12.49 -5.89 -11.40
C GLU A 276 12.93 -7.22 -12.04
N ASP A 277 14.19 -7.29 -12.49
CA ASP A 277 14.78 -8.45 -13.15
C ASP A 277 13.84 -9.05 -14.21
N ALA A 278 13.48 -8.22 -15.19
CA ALA A 278 12.52 -8.60 -16.23
C ALA A 278 13.17 -9.61 -17.20
N ARG A 279 12.61 -10.81 -17.28
CA ARG A 279 13.12 -11.90 -18.09
C ARG A 279 12.16 -12.25 -19.20
N PHE A 280 12.73 -12.37 -20.40
CA PHE A 280 11.97 -12.65 -21.60
C PHE A 280 12.45 -13.93 -22.30
N ALA A 281 11.52 -14.58 -22.96
CA ALA A 281 11.79 -15.66 -23.91
C ALA A 281 11.45 -15.21 -25.33
N ILE A 282 12.15 -15.77 -26.32
CA ILE A 282 11.79 -15.64 -27.73
C ILE A 282 11.38 -17.02 -28.23
N ASN A 283 10.09 -17.18 -28.49
CA ASN A 283 9.48 -18.48 -28.79
C ASN A 283 9.31 -18.73 -30.29
N SER A 284 9.40 -17.67 -31.10
CA SER A 284 9.33 -17.78 -32.56
C SER A 284 10.16 -16.70 -33.23
N ALA A 285 10.65 -17.01 -34.43
CA ALA A 285 11.31 -16.07 -35.31
C ALA A 285 10.90 -16.38 -36.75
N ARG A 286 10.60 -15.33 -37.54
CA ARG A 286 10.31 -15.45 -38.97
C ARG A 286 11.15 -14.45 -39.74
N TYR A 287 11.97 -14.94 -40.67
CA TYR A 287 12.75 -14.10 -41.57
C TYR A 287 12.03 -13.91 -42.90
N ASP A 288 11.65 -12.68 -43.20
CA ASP A 288 11.14 -12.29 -44.51
C ASP A 288 12.24 -11.59 -45.31
N LYS A 289 12.80 -12.33 -46.26
CA LYS A 289 13.88 -11.84 -47.13
C LYS A 289 13.40 -10.74 -48.07
N ALA A 290 12.16 -10.79 -48.55
CA ALA A 290 11.64 -9.80 -49.50
C ALA A 290 11.34 -8.48 -48.79
N ALA A 291 10.79 -8.54 -47.58
CA ALA A 291 10.53 -7.37 -46.75
C ALA A 291 11.79 -6.86 -46.01
N GLY A 292 12.84 -7.68 -45.90
CA GLY A 292 14.02 -7.32 -45.13
C GLY A 292 13.73 -7.21 -43.64
N THR A 293 12.92 -8.13 -43.10
CA THR A 293 12.45 -8.09 -41.70
C THR A 293 12.65 -9.42 -40.99
N VAL A 294 12.88 -9.37 -39.67
CA VAL A 294 12.74 -10.51 -38.77
C VAL A 294 11.62 -10.22 -37.77
N THR A 295 10.61 -11.06 -37.73
CA THR A 295 9.52 -10.99 -36.75
C THR A 295 9.79 -11.96 -35.62
N LEU A 296 9.85 -11.46 -34.38
CA LEU A 296 10.11 -12.24 -33.17
C LEU A 296 8.87 -12.32 -32.29
N GLY A 297 8.52 -13.52 -31.84
CA GLY A 297 7.51 -13.73 -30.79
C GLY A 297 8.16 -13.69 -29.42
N VAL A 298 7.87 -12.65 -28.65
CA VAL A 298 8.46 -12.36 -27.34
C VAL A 298 7.45 -12.68 -26.24
N GLU A 299 7.90 -13.31 -25.14
CA GLU A 299 7.08 -13.58 -23.95
C GLU A 299 7.80 -13.09 -22.70
N LEU A 300 7.11 -12.33 -21.84
CA LEU A 300 7.58 -12.03 -20.49
C LEU A 300 7.35 -13.27 -19.62
N ILE A 301 8.44 -13.86 -19.11
CA ILE A 301 8.41 -15.13 -18.37
C ILE A 301 8.65 -14.97 -16.88
N ALA A 302 9.26 -13.87 -16.44
CA ALA A 302 9.41 -13.53 -15.03
C ALA A 302 9.68 -12.04 -14.85
N ALA A 303 9.24 -11.49 -13.72
CA ALA A 303 9.59 -10.18 -13.20
C ALA A 303 9.17 -10.10 -11.73
N ASN A 304 9.75 -9.19 -10.95
CA ASN A 304 9.37 -8.95 -9.54
C ASN A 304 9.42 -10.23 -8.69
N GLY A 305 10.41 -11.10 -8.95
CA GLY A 305 10.59 -12.37 -8.24
C GLY A 305 9.52 -13.44 -8.51
N ILE A 306 8.59 -13.23 -9.45
CA ILE A 306 7.52 -14.16 -9.79
C ILE A 306 7.60 -14.61 -11.25
N ALA A 307 7.13 -15.84 -11.51
CA ALA A 307 6.93 -16.32 -12.87
C ALA A 307 5.70 -15.65 -13.50
N VAL A 308 5.83 -15.29 -14.77
CA VAL A 308 4.76 -14.67 -15.57
C VAL A 308 4.44 -15.59 -16.73
N SER A 309 3.16 -15.72 -17.06
CA SER A 309 2.74 -16.48 -18.23
C SER A 309 1.66 -15.73 -18.98
N GLY A 310 1.62 -15.94 -20.30
CA GLY A 310 0.57 -15.40 -21.16
C GLY A 310 0.74 -13.93 -21.54
N VAL A 311 1.86 -13.29 -21.19
CA VAL A 311 2.21 -11.92 -21.65
C VAL A 311 3.14 -12.03 -22.85
N ARG A 312 2.56 -11.95 -24.04
CA ARG A 312 3.18 -12.13 -25.34
C ARG A 312 3.01 -10.91 -26.23
N THR A 313 4.06 -10.60 -26.96
CA THR A 313 4.11 -9.49 -27.91
C THR A 313 4.96 -9.84 -29.12
N THR A 314 4.89 -8.99 -30.15
CA THR A 314 5.67 -9.17 -31.38
C THR A 314 6.69 -8.04 -31.51
N LEU A 315 7.94 -8.39 -31.79
CA LEU A 315 8.99 -7.43 -32.13
C LEU A 315 9.37 -7.63 -33.60
N VAL A 316 9.19 -6.59 -34.42
CA VAL A 316 9.56 -6.61 -35.84
C VAL A 316 10.86 -5.85 -36.04
N VAL A 317 11.96 -6.58 -36.25
CA VAL A 317 13.26 -6.02 -36.64
C VAL A 317 13.23 -5.69 -38.12
N ARG A 318 13.67 -4.48 -38.49
CA ARG A 318 13.59 -3.96 -39.86
C ARG A 318 14.98 -3.79 -40.47
N SER A 319 15.02 -3.52 -41.77
CA SER A 319 16.26 -3.18 -42.48
C SER A 319 17.36 -4.24 -42.33
N VAL A 320 16.99 -5.52 -42.35
CA VAL A 320 17.93 -6.66 -42.29
C VAL A 320 18.18 -7.27 -43.67
N ASN A 321 18.25 -6.42 -44.70
CA ASN A 321 18.62 -6.83 -46.05
C ASN A 321 20.07 -7.34 -46.06
N LEU A 322 20.26 -8.53 -46.62
CA LEU A 322 21.54 -9.25 -46.67
C LEU A 322 22.24 -9.04 -48.01
#